data_AF-A0A0Q6NK85-F1
#
_entry.id   AF-A0A0Q6NK85-F1
#
_cell.length_a   1.000
_cell.length_b   1.000
_cell.length_c   1.000
_cell.angle_alpha   90.00
_cell.angle_beta   90.00
_cell.angle_gamma   90.00
#
_symmetry.space_group_name_H-M   'P 1'
#
loop_
_entity.id
_entity.type
_entity.pdbx_description
1 polymer ?
#
loop_
_entity_poly.entity_id
_entity_poly.type
_entity_poly.pdbx_seq_one_letter_code
_entity_poly.pdbx_strand_id
1 'polypeptide(L)'
;MKRRGIEMRIMLTEGSNSNREPDGALIDLLRRAHLYLDQLTDGASRSLTDVAMLNDTDTSEVSRLLPFALLAPKIAASIVAGDQPVELSAHRLSRVSELPYAWASQTALLGF
;
A
#
# COMPACT_ATOMS: atom_id res chain seq x y z
N MET A 1 -21.87 -37.80 9.56
CA MET A 1 -22.94 -36.94 10.15
C MET A 1 -22.38 -35.53 10.25
N LYS A 2 -23.04 -34.57 9.60
CA LYS A 2 -22.70 -33.13 9.58
C LYS A 2 -22.60 -32.56 11.00
N ARG A 3 -21.75 -31.52 11.18
CA ARG A 3 -22.14 -30.24 11.79
C ARG A 3 -21.18 -29.13 11.38
N ARG A 4 -21.77 -28.07 10.84
CA ARG A 4 -21.15 -26.79 10.50
C ARG A 4 -21.08 -25.92 11.75
N GLY A 5 -20.03 -25.12 11.85
CA GLY A 5 -19.99 -23.85 12.58
C GLY A 5 -18.88 -23.04 11.90
N ILE A 6 -19.15 -22.32 10.80
CA ILE A 6 -19.37 -20.86 10.85
C ILE A 6 -18.98 -20.25 12.20
N GLU A 7 -17.68 -20.16 12.45
CA GLU A 7 -17.15 -19.22 13.43
C GLU A 7 -17.30 -17.82 12.87
N MET A 8 -18.36 -17.17 13.36
CA MET A 8 -18.68 -15.77 13.16
C MET A 8 -17.56 -14.96 13.83
N ARG A 9 -16.61 -14.44 13.06
CA ARG A 9 -15.62 -13.50 13.59
C ARG A 9 -16.33 -12.16 13.79
N ILE A 10 -16.78 -11.94 15.03
CA ILE A 10 -17.46 -10.72 15.47
C ILE A 10 -16.55 -9.52 15.16
N MET A 11 -17.01 -8.66 14.25
CA MET A 11 -16.50 -7.30 14.10
C MET A 11 -16.88 -6.53 15.37
N LEU A 12 -15.91 -6.31 16.25
CA LEU A 12 -16.02 -5.31 17.28
C LEU A 12 -15.32 -4.05 16.74
N THR A 13 -16.13 -3.16 16.17
CA THR A 13 -15.88 -1.73 16.25
C THR A 13 -15.79 -1.38 17.74
N GLU A 14 -14.96 -0.40 18.09
CA GLU A 14 -14.57 0.06 19.43
C GLU A 14 -13.16 -0.37 19.88
N GLY A 15 -12.18 0.46 19.48
CA GLY A 15 -11.20 0.97 20.44
C GLY A 15 -10.13 0.02 20.97
N SER A 16 -9.64 -0.91 20.14
CA SER A 16 -8.42 -1.64 20.49
C SER A 16 -7.29 -1.20 19.57
N ASN A 17 -6.49 -0.25 20.08
CA ASN A 17 -5.07 -0.10 19.77
C ASN A 17 -4.35 -1.42 20.09
N SER A 18 -4.64 -2.46 19.31
CA SER A 18 -3.74 -3.59 19.20
C SER A 18 -2.51 -2.98 18.58
N ASN A 19 -1.46 -2.86 19.39
CA ASN A 19 -0.10 -2.55 18.99
C ASN A 19 0.37 -3.62 17.98
N ARG A 20 -0.26 -3.63 16.80
CA ARG A 20 0.11 -4.46 15.68
C ARG A 20 1.39 -3.86 15.18
N GLU A 21 2.42 -4.68 15.26
CA GLU A 21 3.68 -4.34 14.64
C GLU A 21 3.41 -3.89 13.19
N PRO A 22 3.96 -2.74 12.77
CA PRO A 22 3.73 -2.24 11.43
C PRO A 22 4.03 -3.31 10.37
N ASP A 23 3.19 -3.43 9.36
CA ASP A 23 3.37 -4.43 8.31
C ASP A 23 4.59 -4.04 7.47
N GLY A 24 5.71 -4.74 7.70
CA GLY A 24 6.98 -4.46 7.03
C GLY A 24 6.90 -4.58 5.51
N ALA A 25 6.03 -5.43 4.96
CA ALA A 25 5.84 -5.54 3.52
C ALA A 25 5.09 -4.34 2.96
N LEU A 26 4.10 -3.80 3.68
CA LEU A 26 3.43 -2.55 3.30
C LEU A 26 4.39 -1.37 3.36
N ILE A 27 5.19 -1.28 4.43
CA ILE A 27 6.20 -0.22 4.57
C ILE A 27 7.22 -0.30 3.44
N ASP A 28 7.73 -1.49 3.12
CA ASP A 28 8.71 -1.65 2.04
C ASP A 28 8.12 -1.29 0.67
N LEU A 29 6.84 -1.61 0.43
CA LEU A 29 6.13 -1.19 -0.78
C LEU A 29 6.06 0.35 -0.88
N LEU A 30 5.68 1.04 0.19
CA LEU A 30 5.66 2.52 0.21
C LEU A 30 7.05 3.10 -0.01
N ARG A 31 8.06 2.54 0.68
CA ARG A 31 9.46 2.95 0.54
C ARG A 31 9.93 2.85 -0.91
N ARG A 32 9.65 1.73 -1.59
CA ARG A 32 10.00 1.54 -3.01
C ARG A 32 9.25 2.53 -3.91
N ALA A 33 7.96 2.72 -3.68
CA ALA A 33 7.17 3.67 -4.46
C ALA A 33 7.75 5.09 -4.39
N HIS A 34 8.07 5.57 -3.18
CA HIS A 34 8.71 6.88 -2.98
C HIS A 34 10.11 6.94 -3.60
N LEU A 35 10.92 5.89 -3.44
CA LEU A 35 12.24 5.80 -4.07
C LEU A 35 12.15 5.91 -5.60
N TYR A 36 11.19 5.24 -6.24
CA TYR A 36 10.98 5.32 -7.68
C TYR A 36 10.55 6.73 -8.11
N LEU A 37 9.65 7.37 -7.36
CA LEU A 37 9.24 8.74 -7.63
C LEU A 37 10.42 9.71 -7.51
N ASP A 38 11.23 9.60 -6.47
CA ASP A 38 12.41 10.44 -6.25
C ASP A 38 13.40 10.28 -7.40
N GLN A 39 13.70 9.04 -7.83
CA GLN A 39 14.61 8.80 -8.95
C GLN A 39 14.08 9.27 -10.31
N LEU A 40 12.75 9.37 -10.49
CA LEU A 40 12.16 9.97 -11.69
C LEU A 40 12.18 11.50 -11.65
N THR A 41 12.27 12.09 -10.46
CA THR A 41 12.08 13.55 -10.24
C THR A 41 13.34 14.27 -9.75
N ASP A 42 14.47 13.58 -9.59
CA ASP A 42 15.75 14.15 -9.13
C ASP A 42 16.48 15.04 -10.15
N GLY A 43 15.86 15.29 -11.32
CA GLY A 43 16.43 16.13 -12.37
C GLY A 43 17.38 15.39 -13.32
N ALA A 44 17.65 14.09 -13.13
CA ALA A 44 18.48 13.30 -14.04
C ALA A 44 17.74 12.85 -15.33
N SER A 45 16.47 13.23 -15.50
CA SER A 45 15.63 12.88 -16.67
C SER A 45 15.58 11.38 -16.98
N ARG A 46 15.47 10.56 -15.93
CA ARG A 46 15.39 9.09 -16.05
C ARG A 46 14.06 8.61 -16.63
N SER A 47 14.12 7.55 -17.42
CA SER A 47 12.94 6.78 -17.83
C SER A 47 12.56 5.73 -16.77
N LEU A 48 11.37 5.13 -16.91
CA LEU A 48 10.95 3.99 -16.08
C LEU A 48 11.91 2.80 -16.21
N THR A 49 12.50 2.59 -17.40
CA THR A 49 13.49 1.52 -17.63
C THR A 49 14.79 1.80 -16.88
N ASP A 50 15.26 3.05 -16.86
CA ASP A 50 16.47 3.43 -16.12
C ASP A 50 16.29 3.21 -14.61
N VAL A 51 15.11 3.57 -14.08
CA VAL A 51 14.74 3.31 -12.68
C VAL A 51 14.67 1.81 -12.39
N ALA A 52 14.07 1.02 -13.28
CA ALA A 52 14.01 -0.42 -13.13
C ALA A 52 15.43 -1.04 -13.04
N MET A 53 16.32 -0.64 -13.96
CA MET A 53 17.72 -1.07 -13.94
C MET A 53 18.47 -0.64 -12.68
N LEU A 54 18.26 0.59 -12.20
CA LEU A 54 18.92 1.10 -11.00
C LEU A 54 18.53 0.35 -9.72
N ASN A 55 17.33 -0.22 -9.67
CA ASN A 55 16.81 -0.94 -8.50
C ASN A 55 16.77 -2.46 -8.68
N ASP A 56 17.41 -3.00 -9.73
CA ASP A 56 17.42 -4.44 -10.05
C ASP A 56 16.00 -5.04 -10.11
N THR A 57 15.10 -4.34 -10.79
CA THR A 57 13.68 -4.71 -10.94
C THR A 57 13.22 -4.57 -12.39
N ASP A 58 11.95 -4.83 -12.65
CA ASP A 58 11.33 -4.70 -13.97
C ASP A 58 10.46 -3.44 -14.09
N THR A 59 10.29 -2.96 -15.33
CA THR A 59 9.52 -1.73 -15.61
C THR A 59 8.04 -1.87 -15.21
N SER A 60 7.49 -3.09 -15.17
CA SER A 60 6.10 -3.35 -14.75
C SER A 60 5.96 -3.17 -13.24
N GLU A 61 6.95 -3.57 -12.44
CA GLU A 61 6.99 -3.26 -11.02
C GLU A 61 7.07 -1.77 -10.77
N VAL A 62 7.99 -1.06 -11.43
CA VAL A 62 8.11 0.40 -11.27
C VAL A 62 6.79 1.07 -11.59
N SER A 63 6.19 0.75 -12.74
CA SER A 63 4.91 1.32 -13.18
C SER A 63 3.76 0.99 -12.22
N ARG A 64 3.74 -0.22 -11.65
CA ARG A 64 2.71 -0.69 -10.73
C ARG A 64 2.82 -0.05 -9.36
N LEU A 65 4.04 0.16 -8.84
CA LEU A 65 4.25 0.68 -7.50
C LEU A 65 4.28 2.21 -7.44
N LEU A 66 4.73 2.87 -8.49
CA LEU A 66 4.88 4.33 -8.54
C LEU A 66 3.64 5.11 -8.07
N PRO A 67 2.39 4.75 -8.45
CA PRO A 67 1.21 5.47 -7.97
C PRO A 67 1.05 5.48 -6.45
N PHE A 68 1.58 4.48 -5.72
CA PHE A 68 1.44 4.42 -4.27
C PHE A 68 2.28 5.47 -3.52
N ALA A 69 3.25 6.11 -4.19
CA ALA A 69 3.93 7.29 -3.67
C ALA A 69 3.01 8.52 -3.54
N LEU A 70 1.85 8.48 -4.21
CA LEU A 70 0.84 9.54 -4.25
C LEU A 70 -0.40 9.20 -3.41
N LEU A 71 -0.28 8.24 -2.49
CA LEU A 71 -1.32 7.93 -1.53
C LEU A 71 -1.66 9.16 -0.68
N ALA A 72 -2.92 9.23 -0.25
CA ALA A 72 -3.38 10.21 0.70
C ALA A 72 -2.46 10.18 1.94
N PRO A 73 -1.94 11.33 2.41
CA PRO A 73 -1.00 11.36 3.52
C PRO A 73 -1.49 10.62 4.77
N LYS A 74 -2.81 10.68 5.06
CA LYS A 74 -3.45 9.93 6.15
C LYS A 74 -3.23 8.42 6.02
N ILE A 75 -3.36 7.87 4.82
CA ILE A 75 -3.23 6.42 4.55
C ILE A 75 -1.79 5.97 4.77
N ALA A 76 -0.82 6.70 4.21
CA ALA A 76 0.59 6.40 4.41
C ALA A 76 0.98 6.49 5.90
N ALA A 77 0.50 7.51 6.61
CA ALA A 77 0.73 7.66 8.05
C ALA A 77 0.14 6.50 8.87
N SER A 78 -1.11 6.09 8.59
CA SER A 78 -1.72 4.95 9.27
C SER A 78 -1.00 3.63 8.99
N ILE A 79 -0.51 3.40 7.77
CA ILE A 79 0.31 2.21 7.45
C ILE A 79 1.59 2.18 8.26
N VAL A 80 2.32 3.31 8.33
CA VAL A 80 3.56 3.41 9.11
C VAL A 80 3.30 3.27 10.61
N ALA A 81 2.15 3.75 11.08
CA ALA A 81 1.72 3.63 12.47
C ALA A 81 1.19 2.24 12.85
N GLY A 82 0.96 1.33 11.88
CA GLY A 82 0.34 0.03 12.14
C GLY A 82 -1.19 0.07 12.32
N ASP A 83 -1.82 1.21 11.99
CA ASP A 83 -3.26 1.47 12.10
C ASP A 83 -3.99 1.35 10.75
N GLN A 84 -3.44 0.56 9.83
CA GLN A 84 -4.13 0.24 8.59
C GLN A 84 -5.29 -0.75 8.80
N PRO A 85 -6.33 -0.72 7.93
CA PRO A 85 -7.40 -1.71 7.93
C PRO A 85 -6.84 -3.14 7.86
N VAL A 86 -7.46 -4.08 8.58
CA VAL A 86 -6.96 -5.47 8.70
C VAL A 86 -6.96 -6.21 7.35
N GLU A 87 -7.81 -5.79 6.43
CA GLU A 87 -7.86 -6.33 5.07
C GLU A 87 -6.78 -5.74 4.16
N LEU A 88 -6.10 -4.66 4.55
CA LEU A 88 -5.04 -4.04 3.76
C LEU A 88 -3.70 -4.73 4.02
N SER A 89 -3.19 -5.39 2.97
CA SER A 89 -1.86 -6.00 2.93
C SER A 89 -1.10 -5.50 1.70
N ALA A 90 0.23 -5.70 1.68
CA ALA A 90 1.06 -5.35 0.52
C ALA A 90 0.57 -6.02 -0.78
N HIS A 91 0.12 -7.28 -0.67
CA HIS A 91 -0.46 -8.01 -1.80
C HIS A 91 -1.76 -7.35 -2.30
N ARG A 92 -2.68 -6.98 -1.40
CA ARG A 92 -3.92 -6.29 -1.77
C ARG A 92 -3.62 -4.94 -2.42
N LEU A 93 -2.74 -4.15 -1.82
CA LEU A 93 -2.36 -2.84 -2.33
C LEU A 93 -1.73 -2.96 -3.72
N SER A 94 -0.77 -3.87 -3.91
CA SER A 94 -0.09 -4.09 -5.21
C SER A 94 -1.03 -4.52 -6.35
N ARG A 95 -2.23 -5.01 -6.04
CA ARG A 95 -3.24 -5.44 -7.02
C ARG A 95 -4.24 -4.34 -7.37
N VAL A 96 -4.16 -3.18 -6.74
CA VAL A 96 -4.94 -2.00 -7.13
C VAL A 96 -4.42 -1.52 -8.48
N SER A 97 -5.20 -1.81 -9.53
CA SER A 97 -4.83 -1.48 -10.91
C SER A 97 -4.95 0.00 -11.23
N GLU A 98 -5.86 0.70 -10.56
CA GLU A 98 -6.09 2.13 -10.74
C GLU A 98 -6.26 2.77 -9.37
N LEU A 99 -5.24 3.51 -8.92
CA LEU A 99 -5.33 4.31 -7.71
C LEU A 99 -6.01 5.64 -8.07
N PRO A 100 -7.18 5.97 -7.50
CA PRO A 100 -7.86 7.23 -7.80
C PRO A 100 -7.00 8.44 -7.43
N TYR A 101 -7.03 9.51 -8.24
CA TYR A 101 -6.31 10.74 -7.93
C TYR A 101 -6.87 11.48 -6.71
N ALA A 102 -8.19 11.41 -6.49
CA ALA A 102 -8.83 12.04 -5.34
C ALA A 102 -8.59 11.23 -4.07
N TRP A 103 -7.98 11.85 -3.05
CA TRP A 103 -7.69 11.20 -1.76
C TRP A 103 -8.93 10.64 -1.04
N ALA A 104 -10.08 11.30 -1.15
CA ALA A 104 -11.33 10.77 -0.59
C ALA A 104 -11.72 9.42 -1.25
N SER A 105 -11.49 9.28 -2.55
CA SER A 105 -11.73 8.03 -3.28
C SER A 105 -10.70 6.96 -2.94
N GLN A 106 -9.44 7.31 -2.68
CA GLN A 106 -8.44 6.37 -2.20
C GLN A 106 -8.79 5.83 -0.81
N THR A 107 -9.24 6.72 0.08
CA THR A 107 -9.70 6.38 1.43
C THR A 107 -10.84 5.36 1.37
N ALA A 108 -11.87 5.65 0.57
CA ALA A 108 -12.99 4.74 0.36
C ALA A 108 -12.58 3.38 -0.27
N LEU A 109 -11.67 3.39 -1.26
CA LEU A 109 -11.19 2.18 -1.93
C LEU A 109 -10.41 1.25 -0.98
N LEU A 110 -9.56 1.84 -0.13
CA LEU A 110 -8.65 1.11 0.73
C LEU A 110 -9.25 0.76 2.10
N GLY A 111 -10.37 1.41 2.47
CA GLY A 111 -11.15 1.13 3.68
C GLY A 111 -10.75 1.99 4.89
N PHE A 112 -10.29 3.22 4.65
CA PHE A 112 -9.85 4.19 5.67
C PHE A 112 -10.91 5.24 6.05
#